data_AF-W4KDN6-F1
#
_entry.id   AF-W4KDN6-F1
#
_cell.length_a   1.000
_cell.length_b   1.000
_cell.length_c   1.000
_cell.angle_alpha   90.00
_cell.angle_beta   90.00
_cell.angle_gamma   90.00
#
_symmetry.space_group_name_H-M   'P 1'
#
loop_
_entity.id
_entity.type
_entity.pdbx_description
1 polymer ?
#
loop_
_entity_poly.entity_id
_entity_poly.type
_entity_poly.pdbx_seq_one_letter_code
_entity_poly.pdbx_strand_id
1 'polypeptide(L)' 'CLKLGHWLTQFKNSIIVIIPKPKKDNYSKLKAYRPIVLLSCLGKLMEKVIINHLQCKGKKFGILHPS' A
#
# COMPACT_ATOMS: atom_id res chain seq x y z
N CYS A 1 0.65 4.63 18.00
CA CYS A 1 0.48 3.58 16.98
C CYS A 1 1.55 2.50 17.06
N LEU A 2 2.79 2.71 16.59
CA LEU A 2 3.78 1.62 16.51
C LEU A 2 4.22 1.03 17.86
N LYS A 3 4.50 1.86 18.88
CA LYS A 3 4.89 1.37 20.22
C LYS A 3 3.71 0.85 21.05
N LEU A 4 2.52 1.40 20.82
CA LEU A 4 1.30 1.07 21.56
C LEU A 4 0.46 -0.02 20.88
N GLY A 5 0.84 -0.48 19.68
CA GLY A 5 0.07 -1.43 18.86
C GLY A 5 -1.26 -0.91 18.31
N HIS A 6 -1.75 0.25 18.77
CA HIS A 6 -3.06 0.77 18.38
C HIS A 6 -3.03 1.39 16.97
N TRP A 7 -3.79 0.81 16.03
CA TRP A 7 -3.99 1.35 14.68
C TRP A 7 -5.36 2.00 14.58
N LEU A 8 -5.39 3.27 14.17
CA LEU A 8 -6.64 4.02 14.01
C LEU A 8 -7.54 3.33 12.98
N THR A 9 -8.83 3.20 13.29
CA THR A 9 -9.82 2.55 12.41
C THR A 9 -9.94 3.27 11.06
N GLN A 10 -9.74 4.59 11.04
CA GLN A 10 -9.73 5.42 9.85
C GLN A 10 -8.61 5.05 8.86
N PHE A 11 -7.51 4.46 9.32
CA PHE A 11 -6.45 3.96 8.46
C PHE A 11 -6.71 2.54 7.93
N LYS A 12 -7.72 1.85 8.46
CA LYS A 12 -8.17 0.55 7.95
C LYS A 12 -9.20 0.71 6.82
N ASN A 13 -9.86 1.87 6.76
CA ASN A 13 -10.82 2.19 5.72
C ASN A 13 -10.10 2.66 4.45
N SER A 14 -10.47 2.09 3.32
CA SER A 14 -9.94 2.45 2.01
C SER A 14 -10.99 2.26 0.92
N ILE A 15 -10.83 2.96 -0.20
CA ILE A 15 -11.72 2.84 -1.35
C ILE A 15 -11.04 1.96 -2.38
N ILE A 16 -11.73 0.92 -2.85
CA ILE A 16 -11.22 0.05 -3.91
C ILE A 16 -11.78 0.54 -5.24
N VAL A 17 -10.90 0.89 -6.17
CA VAL A 17 -11.26 1.25 -7.53
C VAL A 17 -10.86 0.11 -8.46
N ILE A 18 -11.82 -0.40 -9.22
CA ILE A 18 -11.62 -1.51 -10.16
C ILE A 18 -11.31 -0.91 -11.54
N ILE A 19 -10.09 -1.16 -12.04
CA ILE A 19 -9.67 -0.65 -13.36
C ILE A 19 -9.61 -1.81 -14.37
N PRO A 20 -10.29 -1.71 -15.52
CA PRO A 20 -10.19 -2.72 -16.58
C PRO A 20 -8.79 -2.74 -17.22
N LYS A 21 -8.27 -3.94 -17.54
CA LYS A 21 -7.02 -4.09 -18.31
C LYS A 21 -7.33 -3.84 -19.79
N PRO A 22 -6.53 -3.00 -20.48
CA PRO A 22 -6.69 -2.81 -21.91
C PRO A 22 -6.46 -4.13 -22.67
N LYS A 23 -7.12 -4.28 -23.83
CA LYS A 23 -6.98 -5.44 -24.74
C LYS A 23 -7.35 -6.79 -24.11
N LYS A 24 -8.43 -6.82 -23.32
CA LYS A 24 -9.06 -8.06 -22.86
C LYS A 24 -10.40 -8.24 -23.53
N ASP A 25 -10.60 -9.42 -24.11
CA ASP A 25 -11.80 -9.73 -24.89
C ASP A 25 -13.02 -10.01 -24.01
N ASN A 26 -12.79 -10.51 -22.80
CA ASN A 26 -13.84 -10.98 -21.89
C ASN A 26 -13.74 -10.32 -20.50
N TYR A 27 -14.56 -9.29 -20.27
CA TYR A 27 -14.66 -8.57 -18.98
C TYR A 27 -15.58 -9.24 -17.94
N SER A 28 -16.13 -10.41 -18.27
CA SER A 28 -16.82 -11.27 -17.31
C SER A 28 -15.84 -12.03 -16.39
N LYS A 29 -14.56 -12.13 -16.78
CA LYS A 29 -13.52 -12.82 -16.00
C LYS A 29 -12.77 -11.83 -15.10
N LEU A 30 -12.63 -12.14 -13.81
CA LEU A 30 -11.88 -11.31 -12.84
C LEU A 30 -10.43 -10.99 -13.26
N LYS A 31 -9.80 -11.88 -14.03
CA LYS A 31 -8.43 -11.67 -14.57
C LYS A 31 -8.32 -10.45 -15.48
N ALA A 32 -9.44 -9.93 -15.99
CA ALA A 32 -9.50 -8.74 -16.84
C ALA A 32 -9.40 -7.42 -16.08
N TYR A 33 -9.40 -7.43 -14.74
CA TYR A 33 -9.33 -6.21 -13.93
C TYR A 33 -8.04 -6.10 -13.12
N ARG A 34 -7.74 -4.87 -12.68
CA ARG A 34 -6.71 -4.50 -11.71
C ARG A 34 -7.40 -3.71 -10.59
N PRO A 35 -7.61 -4.29 -9.41
CA PRO A 35 -8.07 -3.52 -8.27
C PRO A 35 -6.92 -2.64 -7.76
N ILE A 36 -7.20 -1.36 -7.54
CA ILE A 36 -6.30 -0.42 -6.87
C ILE A 36 -6.97 0.05 -5.58
N VAL A 37 -6.26 -0.07 -4.47
CA VAL A 37 -6.73 0.40 -3.17
C VAL A 37 -6.26 1.84 -2.97
N LEU A 38 -7.21 2.76 -2.82
CA LEU A 38 -6.96 4.15 -2.50
C LEU A 38 -7.06 4.34 -0.98
N LEU A 39 -5.90 4.47 -0.34
CA LEU A 39 -5.82 4.93 1.04
C LEU A 39 -6.14 6.42 1.14
N SER A 40 -6.66 6.83 2.28
CA SER A 40 -6.78 8.24 2.65
C SER A 40 -5.41 8.94 2.58
N CYS A 41 -5.41 10.25 2.31
CA CYS A 41 -4.16 11.03 2.21
C CYS A 41 -3.30 10.89 3.47
N LEU A 42 -3.94 10.86 4.65
CA LEU A 42 -3.25 10.67 5.92
C LEU A 42 -2.66 9.25 6.06
N GLY A 43 -3.37 8.23 5.58
CA GLY A 43 -2.86 6.85 5.54
C GLY A 43 -1.61 6.72 4.67
N LYS A 44 -1.63 7.33 3.47
CA LYS A 44 -0.46 7.36 2.57
C LYS A 44 0.74 8.09 3.18
N LEU A 45 0.49 9.20 3.88
CA LEU A 45 1.56 9.93 4.58
C LEU A 45 2.20 9.06 5.66
N MET A 46 1.37 8.41 6.49
CA MET A 46 1.84 7.52 7.55
C MET A 46 2.66 6.36 6.99
N GLU A 47 2.19 5.74 5.90
CA GLU A 47 2.91 4.67 5.21
C GLU A 47 4.30 5.12 4.75
N LYS A 48 4.40 6.32 4.14
CA LYS A 48 5.68 6.90 3.72
C LYS A 48 6.65 7.12 4.89
N VAL A 49 6.15 7.61 6.03
CA VAL A 49 6.98 7.79 7.23
C VAL A 49 7.53 6.46 7.74
N ILE A 50 6.69 5.42 7.79
CA ILE A 50 7.09 4.07 8.23
C ILE A 50 8.11 3.47 7.27
N ILE A 51 7.86 3.55 5.95
CA ILE A 51 8.76 3.05 4.91
C ILE A 51 10.12 3.72 5.02
N ASN A 52 10.17 5.05 5.14
CA ASN A 52 11.44 5.77 5.23
C ASN A 52 12.25 5.35 6.47
N HIS A 53 11.58 5.16 7.60
CA HIS A 53 12.22 4.68 8.83
C HIS A 53 12.75 3.24 8.69
N LEU A 54 11.95 2.35 8.10
CA LEU A 54 12.35 0.95 7.86
C LEU A 54 13.48 0.86 6.84
N GLN A 55 13.45 1.67 5.78
CA GLN A 55 14.52 1.71 4.78
C GLN A 55 15.83 2.22 5.39
N CYS A 56 15.78 3.31 6.16
CA CYS A 56 16.96 3.85 6.83
C CYS A 56 17.59 2.82 7.78
N LYS A 57 16.78 2.16 8.62
CA LYS A 57 17.26 1.10 9.50
C LYS A 57 17.72 -0.15 8.75
N GLY A 58 16.94 -0.63 7.79
CA GLY A 58 17.24 -1.83 7.02
C GLY A 58 18.55 -1.70 6.24
N LYS A 59 18.85 -0.51 5.70
CA LYS A 59 20.15 -0.20 5.10
C LYS A 59 21.28 -0.21 6.14
N LYS A 60 21.07 0.42 7.32
CA LYS A 60 22.07 0.47 8.39
C LYS A 60 22.48 -0.92 8.90
N PHE A 61 21.52 -1.84 8.98
CA PHE A 61 21.77 -3.21 9.46
C PHE A 61 22.07 -4.21 8.34
N GLY A 62 22.22 -3.76 7.08
CA GLY A 62 22.50 -4.64 5.94
C GLY A 62 21.37 -5.61 5.56
N ILE A 63 20.15 -5.40 6.08
CA ILE A 63 18.98 -6.25 5.81
C ILE A 63 18.41 -5.96 4.42
N LEU A 64 18.49 -4.70 3.99
CA LEU A 64 18.01 -4.26 2.68
C LEU A 64 19.21 -3.96 1.78
N HIS A 65 19.16 -4.46 0.54
CA HIS A 65 20.16 -4.15 -0.47
C HIS A 65 20.21 -2.63 -0.72
N PRO A 66 21.41 -2.00 -0.77
CA PRO A 66 21.52 -0.60 -1.18
C PRO A 66 21.12 -0.48 -2.65
N SER A 67 19.91 0.02 -2.90
CA SER A 67 19.45 0.43 -4.23
C SER A 67 20.07 1.77 -4.62
#